data_AF-A0A7S0FKF6-F1
#
_entry.id   AF-A0A7S0FKF6-F1
#
_cell.length_a   1.000
_cell.length_b   1.000
_cell.length_c   1.000
_cell.angle_alpha   90.00
_cell.angle_beta   90.00
_cell.angle_gamma   90.00
#
_symmetry.space_group_name_H-M   'P 1'
#
loop_
_entity.id
_entity.type
_entity.pdbx_description
1 polymer ?
#
loop_
_entity_poly.entity_id
_entity_poly.type
_entity_poly.pdbx_seq_one_letter_code
_entity_poly.pdbx_strand_id
1 'polypeptide(L)'
;VPFLGAAVAMKERPRDAYDEALVAFGGPVLGSIGAAGVFAAGVANNSNLLIALGDFGFMINLFNLLPIGMMDGGRICGAVSPYAGVIGLGIGGTMVYNGMIANPIFYLILLAGGWETFQKFYNPAQHVPPNYYAISGAQRAAITGGYFALVAALFTAMSVSSAMKKTPEQLQRERQLGVYHHPDEY
;
A
#
# COMPACT_ATOMS: atom_id res chain seq x y z
N VAL A 1 15.14 11.42 13.07
CA VAL A 1 14.51 11.92 11.82
C VAL A 1 13.03 11.57 11.87
N PRO A 2 12.10 12.49 11.60
CA PRO A 2 10.67 12.15 11.53
C PRO A 2 10.44 11.09 10.44
N PHE A 3 9.41 10.25 10.56
CA PHE A 3 9.08 9.14 9.63
C PHE A 3 10.01 7.91 9.65
N LEU A 4 10.90 7.79 10.64
CA LEU A 4 11.59 6.52 10.92
C LEU A 4 10.63 5.53 11.63
N GLY A 5 9.58 5.10 10.93
CA GLY A 5 8.96 3.82 11.24
C GLY A 5 9.97 2.72 10.96
N ALA A 6 10.23 1.87 11.96
CA ALA A 6 11.12 0.69 11.95
C ALA A 6 12.12 0.62 10.78
N ALA A 7 13.29 1.23 10.93
CA ALA A 7 14.39 1.02 10.00
C ALA A 7 14.94 -0.40 10.18
N VAL A 8 14.41 -1.36 9.42
CA VAL A 8 15.03 -2.69 9.29
C VAL A 8 16.30 -2.52 8.46
N ALA A 9 17.44 -2.47 9.13
CA ALA A 9 18.74 -2.54 8.47
C ALA A 9 18.86 -3.91 7.80
N MET A 10 18.68 -3.97 6.47
CA MET A 10 18.87 -5.20 5.71
C MET A 10 20.34 -5.63 5.78
N LYS A 11 20.58 -6.85 6.26
CA LYS A 11 21.92 -7.43 6.46
C LYS A 11 22.62 -7.74 5.13
N GLU A 12 21.86 -7.97 4.06
CA GLU A 12 22.36 -8.21 2.71
C GLU A 12 21.51 -7.42 1.70
N ARG A 13 22.15 -6.81 0.69
CA ARG A 13 21.44 -6.14 -0.41
C ARG A 13 20.84 -7.22 -1.33
N PRO A 14 19.63 -7.03 -1.89
CA PRO A 14 19.04 -7.97 -2.83
C PRO A 14 19.99 -8.28 -3.99
N ARG A 15 20.09 -9.55 -4.36
CA ARG A 15 21.03 -10.03 -5.37
C ARG A 15 20.57 -9.69 -6.78
N ASP A 16 19.26 -9.68 -6.99
CA ASP A 16 18.60 -9.31 -8.23
C ASP A 16 17.26 -8.60 -7.95
N ALA A 17 16.61 -8.15 -9.04
CA ALA A 17 15.32 -7.49 -8.97
C ALA A 17 14.18 -8.42 -8.49
N TYR A 18 14.32 -9.74 -8.66
CA TYR A 18 13.30 -10.70 -8.24
C TYR A 18 13.25 -10.82 -6.72
N ASP A 19 14.41 -10.97 -6.08
CA ASP A 19 14.53 -11.00 -4.63
C ASP A 19 14.04 -9.69 -3.99
N GLU A 20 14.36 -8.54 -4.59
CA GLU A 20 13.84 -7.25 -4.08
C GLU A 20 12.30 -7.20 -4.15
N ALA A 21 11.71 -7.65 -5.26
CA ALA A 21 10.26 -7.69 -5.40
C ALA A 21 9.62 -8.63 -4.36
N LEU A 22 10.20 -9.81 -4.11
CA LEU A 22 9.70 -10.74 -3.09
C LEU A 22 9.74 -10.15 -1.68
N VAL A 23 10.84 -9.46 -1.33
CA VAL A 23 10.94 -8.77 -0.04
C VAL A 23 9.91 -7.63 0.04
N ALA A 24 9.74 -6.86 -1.02
CA ALA A 24 8.75 -5.79 -1.09
C ALA A 24 7.30 -6.30 -1.00
N PHE A 25 6.99 -7.50 -1.50
CA PHE A 25 5.68 -8.14 -1.28
C PHE A 25 5.41 -8.47 0.19
N GLY A 26 6.46 -8.74 0.97
CA GLY A 26 6.32 -9.17 2.37
C GLY A 26 5.51 -8.19 3.22
N GLY A 27 5.75 -6.88 3.06
CA GLY A 27 5.02 -5.83 3.78
C GLY A 27 3.52 -5.86 3.49
N PRO A 28 3.10 -5.60 2.24
CA PRO A 28 1.69 -5.56 1.86
C PRO A 28 0.97 -6.90 2.09
N VAL A 29 1.61 -8.05 1.86
CA VAL A 29 0.97 -9.36 2.09
C VAL A 29 0.71 -9.59 3.58
N LEU A 30 1.73 -9.44 4.44
CA LEU A 30 1.55 -9.64 5.89
C LEU A 30 0.62 -8.59 6.49
N GLY A 31 0.75 -7.33 6.06
CA GLY A 31 -0.14 -6.25 6.47
C GLY A 31 -1.59 -6.51 6.07
N SER A 32 -1.83 -7.08 4.88
CA SER A 32 -3.18 -7.43 4.41
C SER A 32 -3.79 -8.57 5.21
N ILE A 33 -2.99 -9.59 5.56
CA ILE A 33 -3.44 -10.69 6.43
C ILE A 33 -3.81 -10.16 7.82
N GLY A 34 -2.99 -9.27 8.39
CA GLY A 34 -3.28 -8.62 9.67
C GLY A 34 -4.56 -7.79 9.62
N ALA A 35 -4.73 -6.96 8.58
CA ALA A 35 -5.94 -6.17 8.37
C ALA A 35 -7.19 -7.06 8.22
N ALA A 36 -7.08 -8.18 7.51
CA ALA A 36 -8.15 -9.16 7.39
C ALA A 36 -8.51 -9.82 8.72
N GLY A 37 -7.52 -10.13 9.56
CA GLY A 37 -7.76 -10.64 10.92
C GLY A 37 -8.50 -9.63 11.80
N VAL A 38 -8.10 -8.36 11.75
CA VAL A 38 -8.78 -7.27 12.48
C VAL A 38 -10.21 -7.07 11.97
N PHE A 39 -10.40 -7.07 10.65
CA PHE A 39 -11.73 -6.98 10.03
C PHE A 39 -12.63 -8.14 10.45
N ALA A 40 -12.14 -9.38 10.38
CA ALA A 40 -12.89 -10.57 10.78
C ALA A 40 -13.28 -10.53 12.26
N ALA A 41 -12.38 -10.09 13.14
CA ALA A 41 -12.69 -9.87 14.55
C ALA A 41 -13.77 -8.79 14.73
N GLY A 42 -13.77 -7.74 13.92
CA GLY A 42 -14.80 -6.73 13.92
C GLY A 42 -16.18 -7.26 13.52
N VAL A 43 -16.24 -8.09 12.48
CA VAL A 43 -17.48 -8.76 12.07
C VAL A 43 -17.98 -9.70 13.16
N ALA A 44 -17.11 -10.54 13.73
CA ALA A 44 -17.49 -11.51 14.76
C ALA A 44 -18.02 -10.86 16.05
N ASN A 45 -17.50 -9.69 16.42
CA ASN A 45 -17.89 -8.98 17.64
C ASN A 45 -18.88 -7.83 17.38
N ASN A 46 -19.41 -7.68 16.16
CA ASN A 46 -20.23 -6.52 15.76
C ASN A 46 -19.59 -5.16 16.08
N SER A 47 -18.25 -5.08 16.04
CA SER A 47 -17.52 -3.88 16.40
C SER A 47 -17.22 -3.02 15.17
N ASN A 48 -17.94 -1.90 15.05
CA ASN A 48 -17.72 -0.95 13.96
C ASN A 48 -16.30 -0.36 13.97
N LEU A 49 -15.70 -0.22 15.16
CA LEU A 49 -14.32 0.27 15.28
C LEU A 49 -13.33 -0.69 14.62
N LEU A 50 -13.43 -1.99 14.92
CA LEU A 50 -12.54 -3.00 14.34
C LEU A 50 -12.76 -3.14 12.83
N ILE A 51 -14.00 -3.05 12.36
CA ILE A 51 -14.31 -3.01 10.92
C ILE A 51 -13.62 -1.81 10.26
N ALA A 52 -13.72 -0.62 10.86
CA ALA A 52 -13.06 0.58 10.35
C ALA A 52 -11.53 0.48 10.37
N LEU A 53 -10.94 -0.17 11.38
CA LEU A 53 -9.50 -0.41 11.46
C LEU A 53 -9.01 -1.41 10.40
N GLY A 54 -9.78 -2.47 10.14
CA GLY A 54 -9.48 -3.42 9.06
C GLY A 54 -9.54 -2.75 7.69
N ASP A 55 -10.59 -1.97 7.43
CA ASP A 55 -10.75 -1.17 6.21
C ASP A 55 -9.58 -0.19 5.99
N PHE A 56 -9.18 0.53 7.04
CA PHE A 56 -8.02 1.41 7.02
C PHE A 56 -6.70 0.64 6.78
N GLY A 57 -6.56 -0.55 7.36
CA GLY A 57 -5.43 -1.43 7.11
C GLY A 57 -5.32 -1.86 5.65
N PHE A 58 -6.43 -2.25 5.01
CA PHE A 58 -6.44 -2.56 3.57
C PHE A 58 -6.03 -1.34 2.72
N MET A 59 -6.55 -0.16 3.07
CA MET A 59 -6.20 1.10 2.40
C MET A 59 -4.69 1.40 2.49
N ILE A 60 -4.06 1.23 3.66
CA ILE A 60 -2.61 1.42 3.82
C ILE A 60 -1.82 0.47 2.91
N ASN A 61 -2.21 -0.81 2.85
CA ASN A 61 -1.52 -1.78 2.00
C ASN A 61 -1.69 -1.47 0.51
N LEU A 62 -2.88 -1.03 0.07
CA LEU A 62 -3.08 -0.54 -1.31
C LEU A 62 -2.25 0.69 -1.62
N PHE A 63 -2.16 1.61 -0.66
CA PHE A 63 -1.34 2.79 -0.81
C PHE A 63 0.13 2.40 -1.00
N ASN A 64 0.66 1.50 -0.16
CA ASN A 64 2.02 0.97 -0.30
C ASN A 64 2.28 0.26 -1.63
N LEU A 65 1.24 -0.26 -2.28
CA LEU A 65 1.33 -0.87 -3.62
C LEU A 65 1.31 0.13 -4.77
N LEU A 66 1.19 1.44 -4.53
CA LEU A 66 1.31 2.41 -5.62
C LEU A 66 2.68 2.29 -6.33
N PRO A 67 2.73 2.33 -7.67
CA PRO A 67 3.95 2.11 -8.45
C PRO A 67 4.85 3.35 -8.48
N ILE A 68 5.18 3.93 -7.32
CA ILE A 68 5.84 5.23 -7.22
C ILE A 68 6.90 5.22 -6.11
N GLY A 69 8.12 5.63 -6.44
CA GLY A 69 9.20 5.87 -5.47
C GLY A 69 9.52 4.68 -4.56
N MET A 70 9.81 5.00 -3.29
CA MET A 70 10.31 4.05 -2.28
C MET A 70 9.26 3.09 -1.74
N MET A 71 8.00 3.26 -2.14
CA MET A 71 6.88 2.42 -1.76
C MET A 71 7.10 0.99 -2.25
N ASP A 72 6.48 0.02 -1.59
CA ASP A 72 6.64 -1.39 -1.97
C ASP A 72 6.25 -1.64 -3.43
N GLY A 73 5.18 -1.00 -3.90
CA GLY A 73 4.74 -1.06 -5.30
C GLY A 73 5.74 -0.48 -6.30
N GLY A 74 6.49 0.56 -5.92
CA GLY A 74 7.57 1.11 -6.72
C GLY A 74 8.74 0.14 -6.90
N ARG A 75 9.05 -0.65 -5.86
CA ARG A 75 10.09 -1.71 -5.91
C ARG A 75 9.61 -2.93 -6.70
N ILE A 76 8.38 -3.40 -6.44
CA ILE A 76 7.76 -4.53 -7.15
C ILE A 76 7.65 -4.22 -8.64
N CYS A 77 7.08 -3.07 -9.01
CA CYS A 77 6.92 -2.69 -10.42
C CYS A 77 8.26 -2.30 -11.06
N GLY A 78 9.18 -1.73 -10.29
CA GLY A 78 10.54 -1.44 -10.72
C GLY A 78 11.32 -2.69 -11.12
N ALA A 79 11.09 -3.81 -10.45
CA ALA A 79 11.65 -5.11 -10.83
C ALA A 79 11.10 -5.62 -12.16
N VAL A 80 9.83 -5.33 -12.45
CA VAL A 80 9.21 -5.65 -13.74
C VAL A 80 9.71 -4.70 -14.83
N SER A 81 9.84 -3.40 -14.58
CA SER A 81 10.32 -2.44 -15.56
C SER A 81 10.97 -1.23 -14.90
N PRO A 82 12.15 -0.77 -15.36
CA PRO A 82 12.76 0.45 -14.84
C PRO A 82 11.92 1.71 -15.10
N TYR A 83 10.98 1.65 -16.07
CA TYR A 83 10.08 2.75 -16.40
C TYR A 83 8.82 2.80 -15.53
N ALA A 84 8.59 1.84 -14.64
CA ALA A 84 7.39 1.80 -13.80
C ALA A 84 7.20 3.08 -12.99
N GLY A 85 8.29 3.65 -12.45
CA GLY A 85 8.25 4.92 -11.72
C GLY A 85 7.77 6.09 -12.58
N VAL A 86 8.15 6.14 -13.86
CA VAL A 86 7.68 7.18 -14.80
C VAL A 86 6.18 7.06 -15.02
N ILE A 87 5.68 5.84 -15.18
CA ILE A 87 4.24 5.57 -15.33
C ILE A 87 3.49 6.00 -14.05
N GLY A 88 3.99 5.61 -12.88
CA GLY A 88 3.41 6.00 -11.59
C GLY A 88 3.38 7.51 -11.37
N LEU A 89 4.46 8.22 -11.72
CA LEU A 89 4.51 9.68 -11.68
C LEU A 89 3.56 10.34 -12.68
N GLY A 90 3.41 9.76 -13.87
CA GLY A 90 2.42 10.22 -14.85
C GLY A 90 1.01 10.12 -14.29
N ILE A 91 0.63 8.96 -13.76
CA ILE A 91 -0.68 8.75 -13.13
C ILE A 91 -0.87 9.73 -11.97
N GLY A 92 0.07 9.79 -11.02
CA GLY A 92 -0.04 10.69 -9.87
C GLY A 92 -0.10 12.17 -10.26
N GLY A 93 0.68 12.59 -11.26
CA GLY A 93 0.66 13.93 -11.80
C GLY A 93 -0.69 14.29 -12.44
N THR A 94 -1.30 13.37 -13.19
CA THR A 94 -2.65 13.58 -13.74
C THR A 94 -3.72 13.71 -12.65
N MET A 95 -3.63 12.94 -11.57
CA MET A 95 -4.57 13.05 -10.45
C MET A 95 -4.47 14.40 -9.74
N VAL A 96 -3.23 14.89 -9.54
CA VAL A 96 -2.97 16.22 -8.98
C VAL A 96 -3.48 17.33 -9.89
N TYR A 97 -3.18 17.25 -11.19
CA TYR A 97 -3.59 18.26 -12.17
C TYR A 97 -5.11 18.42 -12.25
N ASN A 98 -5.86 17.30 -12.17
CA ASN A 98 -7.32 17.31 -12.18
C ASN A 98 -7.94 17.66 -10.82
N GLY A 99 -7.14 17.99 -9.80
CA GLY A 99 -7.65 18.34 -8.46
C GLY A 99 -8.30 17.17 -7.72
N MET A 100 -8.03 15.93 -8.13
CA MET A 100 -8.61 14.73 -7.51
C MET A 100 -8.05 14.45 -6.11
N ILE A 101 -6.89 15.04 -5.78
CA ILE A 101 -6.19 14.82 -4.53
C ILE A 101 -5.86 16.16 -3.88
N ALA A 102 -6.33 16.36 -2.65
CA ALA A 102 -6.02 17.53 -1.82
C ALA A 102 -5.07 17.21 -0.65
N ASN A 103 -4.60 15.95 -0.53
CA ASN A 103 -3.80 15.51 0.61
C ASN A 103 -2.31 15.92 0.45
N PRO A 104 -1.76 16.77 1.35
CA PRO A 104 -0.36 17.20 1.29
C PRO A 104 0.67 16.06 1.26
N ILE A 105 0.36 14.93 1.90
CA ILE A 105 1.25 13.75 1.95
C ILE A 105 1.47 13.17 0.54
N PHE A 106 0.43 13.20 -0.31
CA PHE A 106 0.52 12.69 -1.67
C PHE A 106 1.53 13.47 -2.52
N TYR A 107 1.60 14.80 -2.34
CA TYR A 107 2.58 15.65 -3.03
C TYR A 107 4.01 15.32 -2.61
N LEU A 108 4.24 15.06 -1.32
CA LEU A 108 5.56 14.64 -0.82
C LEU A 108 5.98 13.30 -1.43
N ILE A 109 5.05 12.36 -1.57
CA ILE A 109 5.30 11.06 -2.19
C ILE A 109 5.61 11.21 -3.67
N LEU A 110 4.86 12.06 -4.39
CA LEU A 110 5.12 12.33 -5.80
C LEU A 110 6.49 12.96 -6.00
N LEU A 111 6.89 13.89 -5.13
CA LEU A 111 8.21 14.53 -5.18
C LEU A 111 9.33 13.54 -4.86
N ALA A 112 9.18 12.73 -3.81
CA ALA A 112 10.16 11.70 -3.44
C ALA A 112 10.31 10.65 -4.55
N GLY A 113 9.20 10.18 -5.11
CA GLY A 113 9.19 9.24 -6.23
C GLY A 113 9.76 9.85 -7.52
N GLY A 114 9.54 11.16 -7.74
CA GLY A 114 10.12 11.93 -8.82
C GLY A 114 11.65 11.95 -8.73
N TRP A 115 12.16 12.27 -7.54
CA TRP A 115 13.59 12.29 -7.26
C TRP A 115 14.24 10.92 -7.47
N GLU A 116 13.65 9.85 -6.95
CA GLU A 116 14.18 8.48 -7.11
C GLU A 116 14.18 8.04 -8.58
N THR A 117 13.09 8.33 -9.30
CA THR A 117 12.99 8.02 -10.74
C THR A 117 14.05 8.79 -11.52
N PHE A 118 14.25 10.08 -11.23
CA PHE A 118 15.30 10.89 -11.85
C PHE A 118 16.71 10.32 -11.58
N GLN A 119 17.01 9.95 -10.33
CA GLN A 119 18.31 9.37 -9.96
C GLN A 119 18.59 8.05 -10.70
N LYS A 120 17.58 7.21 -10.93
CA LYS A 120 17.71 5.96 -11.70
C LYS A 120 18.17 6.20 -13.15
N PHE A 121 17.67 7.26 -13.80
CA PHE A 121 18.07 7.61 -15.17
C PHE A 121 19.40 8.37 -15.23
N TYR A 122 19.68 9.22 -14.24
CA TYR A 122 20.89 10.06 -14.24
C TYR A 122 22.16 9.32 -13.81
N ASN A 123 22.08 8.40 -12.83
CA ASN A 123 23.22 7.61 -12.36
C ASN A 123 22.91 6.09 -12.33
N PRO A 124 22.80 5.43 -13.51
CA PRO A 124 22.47 4.01 -13.58
C PRO A 124 23.56 3.10 -12.96
N ALA A 125 24.83 3.49 -13.12
CA ALA A 125 26.00 2.67 -12.77
C ALA A 125 26.31 2.61 -11.26
N GLN A 126 25.75 3.51 -10.44
CA GLN A 126 26.01 3.55 -8.99
C GLN A 126 25.01 2.76 -8.15
N HIS A 127 23.84 2.39 -8.69
CA HIS A 127 22.74 1.86 -7.88
C HIS A 127 22.55 0.35 -8.00
N VAL A 128 23.09 -0.29 -9.03
CA VAL A 128 22.60 -1.62 -9.44
C VAL A 128 23.76 -2.53 -9.92
N PRO A 129 23.91 -3.75 -9.37
CA PRO A 129 24.90 -4.71 -9.85
C PRO A 129 24.71 -5.06 -11.34
N PRO A 130 25.78 -5.42 -12.08
CA PRO A 130 25.65 -6.03 -13.39
C PRO A 130 24.71 -7.25 -13.31
N ASN A 131 23.73 -7.35 -14.21
CA ASN A 131 22.69 -8.39 -14.27
C ASN A 131 21.54 -8.33 -13.25
N TYR A 132 21.39 -7.25 -12.50
CA TYR A 132 20.27 -7.11 -11.56
C TYR A 132 18.87 -7.29 -12.18
N TYR A 133 18.68 -6.79 -13.42
CA TYR A 133 17.43 -6.94 -14.18
C TYR A 133 17.38 -8.23 -15.01
N ALA A 134 18.34 -9.14 -14.87
CA ALA A 134 18.38 -10.41 -15.60
C ALA A 134 17.48 -11.47 -14.95
N ILE A 135 16.18 -11.15 -14.83
CA ILE A 135 15.16 -12.07 -14.33
C ILE A 135 14.54 -12.87 -15.48
N SER A 136 14.18 -14.13 -15.23
CA SER A 136 13.52 -14.98 -16.22
C SER A 136 12.11 -14.46 -16.56
N GLY A 137 11.61 -14.81 -17.76
CA GLY A 137 10.24 -14.46 -18.15
C GLY A 137 9.17 -14.99 -17.19
N ALA A 138 9.40 -16.19 -16.63
CA ALA A 138 8.52 -16.79 -15.62
C ALA A 138 8.51 -16.00 -14.30
N GLN A 139 9.68 -15.55 -13.82
CA GLN A 139 9.78 -14.69 -12.63
C GLN A 139 9.06 -13.35 -12.83
N ARG A 140 9.25 -12.72 -13.99
CA ARG A 140 8.57 -11.45 -14.33
C ARG A 140 7.05 -11.62 -14.37
N ALA A 141 6.58 -12.72 -14.97
CA ALA A 141 5.16 -13.07 -15.00
C ALA A 141 4.61 -13.34 -13.59
N ALA A 142 5.35 -14.06 -12.74
CA ALA A 142 4.97 -14.33 -11.36
C ALA A 142 4.84 -13.04 -10.53
N ILE A 143 5.82 -12.12 -10.62
CA ILE A 143 5.76 -10.82 -9.94
C ILE A 143 4.54 -10.03 -10.41
N THR A 144 4.34 -9.93 -11.73
CA THR A 144 3.27 -9.15 -12.32
C THR A 144 1.90 -9.71 -11.92
N GLY A 145 1.73 -11.03 -12.03
CA GLY A 145 0.52 -11.74 -11.61
C GLY A 145 0.25 -11.57 -10.13
N GLY A 146 1.26 -11.74 -9.27
CA GLY A 146 1.15 -11.57 -7.82
C GLY A 146 0.77 -10.13 -7.43
N TYR A 147 1.34 -9.13 -8.09
CA TYR A 147 1.03 -7.72 -7.87
C TYR A 147 -0.43 -7.42 -8.17
N PHE A 148 -0.92 -7.77 -9.36
CA PHE A 148 -2.31 -7.51 -9.74
C PHE A 148 -3.30 -8.35 -8.90
N ALA A 149 -2.95 -9.59 -8.56
CA ALA A 149 -3.78 -10.41 -7.68
C ALA A 149 -3.93 -9.79 -6.29
N LEU A 150 -2.83 -9.29 -5.70
CA LEU A 150 -2.86 -8.65 -4.38
C LEU A 150 -3.64 -7.32 -4.41
N VAL A 151 -3.42 -6.48 -5.43
CA VAL A 151 -4.17 -5.24 -5.62
C VAL A 151 -5.66 -5.54 -5.76
N ALA A 152 -6.04 -6.50 -6.58
CA ALA A 152 -7.44 -6.90 -6.76
C ALA A 152 -8.05 -7.42 -5.45
N ALA A 153 -7.35 -8.31 -4.73
CA ALA A 153 -7.80 -8.84 -3.45
C ALA A 153 -8.04 -7.73 -2.42
N LEU A 154 -7.15 -6.73 -2.35
CA LEU A 154 -7.30 -5.61 -1.43
C LEU A 154 -8.45 -4.67 -1.82
N PHE A 155 -8.64 -4.39 -3.11
CA PHE A 155 -9.82 -3.63 -3.55
C PHE A 155 -11.12 -4.34 -3.22
N THR A 156 -11.17 -5.67 -3.41
CA THR A 156 -12.33 -6.47 -3.00
C THR A 156 -12.53 -6.40 -1.48
N ALA A 157 -11.46 -6.56 -0.70
CA ALA A 157 -11.54 -6.49 0.76
C ALA A 157 -12.04 -5.12 1.24
N MET A 158 -11.52 -4.01 0.67
CA MET A 158 -12.00 -2.66 0.96
C MET A 158 -13.46 -2.46 0.56
N SER A 159 -13.89 -2.95 -0.60
CA SER A 159 -15.28 -2.85 -1.03
C SER A 159 -16.22 -3.55 -0.05
N VAL A 160 -15.82 -4.73 0.44
CA VAL A 160 -16.57 -5.52 1.42
C VAL A 160 -16.58 -4.84 2.79
N SER A 161 -15.43 -4.36 3.28
CA SER A 161 -15.33 -3.71 4.59
C SER A 161 -16.05 -2.37 4.63
N SER A 162 -15.91 -1.55 3.58
CA SER A 162 -16.59 -0.26 3.49
C SER A 162 -18.11 -0.39 3.41
N ALA A 163 -18.64 -1.47 2.83
CA ALA A 163 -20.07 -1.72 2.83
C ALA A 163 -20.63 -2.09 4.23
N MET A 164 -19.81 -2.69 5.10
CA MET A 164 -20.20 -3.04 6.47
C MET A 164 -19.92 -1.93 7.49
N LYS A 165 -19.00 -1.02 7.18
CA LYS A 165 -18.61 0.08 8.04
C LYS A 165 -19.73 1.13 8.12
N LYS A 166 -20.26 1.37 9.32
CA LYS A 166 -21.23 2.43 9.58
C LYS A 166 -20.57 3.80 9.55
N THR A 167 -21.30 4.79 9.04
CA THR A 167 -20.85 6.19 9.04
C THR A 167 -20.95 6.81 10.44
N PRO A 168 -20.18 7.89 10.72
CA PRO A 168 -20.30 8.60 12.00
C PRO A 168 -21.73 9.09 12.29
N GLU A 169 -22.47 9.49 11.26
CA GLU A 169 -23.87 9.93 11.36
C GLU A 169 -24.80 8.79 11.76
N GLN A 170 -24.63 7.61 11.17
CA GLN A 170 -25.39 6.41 11.54
C GLN A 170 -25.14 6.03 13.00
N LEU A 171 -23.88 6.08 13.45
CA LEU A 171 -23.52 5.81 14.85
C LEU A 171 -24.09 6.85 15.83
N GLN A 172 -24.11 8.13 15.44
CA GLN A 172 -24.73 9.19 16.24
C GLN A 172 -26.24 8.98 16.34
N ARG A 173 -26.89 8.57 15.26
CA ARG A 173 -28.33 8.27 15.22
C ARG A 173 -28.68 7.05 16.08
N GLU A 174 -27.88 5.98 16.02
CA GLU A 174 -28.06 4.81 16.90
C GLU A 174 -27.86 5.15 18.38
N ARG A 175 -26.91 6.04 18.70
CA ARG A 175 -26.75 6.57 20.07
C ARG A 175 -27.97 7.39 20.50
N GLN A 176 -28.49 8.27 19.65
CA GLN A 176 -29.68 9.07 19.95
C GLN A 176 -30.94 8.21 20.12
N LEU A 177 -31.01 7.06 19.45
CA LEU A 177 -32.11 6.10 19.54
C LEU A 177 -31.97 5.12 20.73
N GLY A 178 -30.95 5.25 21.57
CA GLY A 178 -30.77 4.44 22.77
C GLY A 178 -30.41 2.96 22.50
N VAL A 179 -29.88 2.65 21.32
CA VAL A 179 -29.55 1.27 20.92
C VAL A 179 -28.26 0.75 21.59
N TYR A 180 -27.44 1.64 22.15
CA TYR A 180 -26.25 1.32 22.93
C TYR A 180 -26.36 1.88 24.36
N HIS A 181 -26.44 1.00 25.35
CA HIS A 181 -26.26 1.36 26.77
C HIS A 181 -24.77 1.33 27.14
N HIS A 182 -24.33 2.37 27.87
CA HIS A 182 -23.03 2.37 28.54
C HIS A 182 -23.09 1.38 29.73
N PRO A 183 -22.04 0.56 29.95
CA PRO A 183 -21.88 -0.18 31.21
C PRO A 183 -21.75 0.74 32.44
N ASP A 184 -21.50 2.04 32.22
CA ASP A 184 -21.09 3.01 33.24
C ASP A 184 -22.26 3.88 33.74
N GLU A 185 -23.50 3.61 33.30
CA GLU A 185 -24.72 4.25 33.80
C GLU A 185 -25.42 3.36 34.85
N TYR A 186 -24.79 3.22 36.03
CA TYR A 186 -25.44 2.76 37.27
C TYR A 186 -24.89 3.53 38.47
#